data_AF-A0A8C6XIP7-F1
#
_entry.id   AF-A0A8C6XIP7-F1
#
_cell.length_a   1.000
_cell.length_b   1.000
_cell.length_c   1.000
_cell.angle_alpha   90.00
_cell.angle_beta   90.00
_cell.angle_gamma   90.00
#
_symmetry.space_group_name_H-M   'P 1'
#
loop_
_entity.id
_entity.type
_entity.pdbx_description
1 polymer ?
#
loop_
_entity_poly.entity_id
_entity_poly.type
_entity_poly.pdbx_seq_one_letter_code
_entity_poly.pdbx_strand_id
1 'polypeptide(L)'
;KILRYHPGDAERAALSPLSRLSSPRRKNHSFAFFSHHSTRPFAFLFVCCRGGNRWLLWTMSSHKTFKIKRFLAKKQKQNRPIPQWIRMKTGNKIRYNSKRRHWRRTKLGL
;
A
#
# COMPACT_ATOMS: atom_id res chain seq x y z
N LYS A 1 -43.43 -38.62 -5.20
CA LYS A 1 -44.38 -37.49 -5.29
C LYS A 1 -43.63 -36.28 -5.81
N ILE A 2 -43.84 -35.94 -7.08
CA ILE A 2 -43.21 -34.80 -7.77
C ILE A 2 -44.05 -33.57 -7.45
N LEU A 3 -43.49 -32.56 -6.78
CA LEU A 3 -44.17 -31.29 -6.53
C LEU A 3 -44.13 -30.46 -7.82
N ARG A 4 -45.32 -30.15 -8.37
CA ARG A 4 -45.49 -29.23 -9.50
C ARG A 4 -45.34 -27.80 -8.97
N TYR A 5 -44.43 -27.04 -9.54
CA TYR A 5 -44.33 -25.60 -9.33
C TYR A 5 -45.46 -24.91 -10.11
N HIS A 6 -46.33 -24.15 -9.42
CA HIS A 6 -47.38 -23.35 -10.08
C HIS A 6 -46.82 -21.96 -10.45
N PRO A 7 -46.91 -21.53 -11.73
CA PRO A 7 -46.42 -20.23 -12.17
C PRO A 7 -47.47 -19.14 -11.86
N GLY A 8 -47.57 -18.73 -10.60
CA GLY A 8 -48.49 -17.68 -10.15
C GLY A 8 -47.83 -16.53 -9.38
N ASP A 9 -46.58 -16.70 -8.94
CA ASP A 9 -45.96 -15.78 -7.98
C ASP A 9 -44.94 -14.80 -8.62
N ALA A 10 -44.80 -14.81 -9.95
CA ALA A 10 -43.72 -14.11 -10.64
C ALA A 10 -44.00 -12.65 -11.05
N GLU A 11 -45.21 -12.12 -10.85
CA GLU A 11 -45.60 -10.82 -11.45
C GLU A 11 -45.86 -9.65 -10.47
N ARG A 12 -45.52 -9.74 -9.18
CA ARG A 12 -45.89 -8.67 -8.21
C ARG A 12 -44.76 -7.87 -7.55
N ALA A 13 -43.55 -7.86 -8.09
CA ALA A 13 -42.46 -7.07 -7.47
C ALA A 13 -41.70 -6.14 -8.43
N ALA A 14 -42.30 -5.75 -9.56
CA ALA A 14 -41.76 -4.72 -10.44
C ALA A 14 -42.41 -3.35 -10.15
N LEU A 15 -42.09 -2.72 -9.01
CA LEU A 15 -42.20 -1.27 -8.81
C LEU A 15 -41.14 -0.81 -7.80
N SER A 16 -40.10 -0.15 -8.29
CA SER A 16 -39.08 0.55 -7.49
C SER A 16 -39.65 1.82 -6.87
N PRO A 17 -39.34 2.14 -5.59
CA PRO A 17 -39.24 3.52 -5.16
C PRO A 17 -37.80 3.84 -4.75
N LEU A 18 -37.14 4.68 -5.55
CA LEU A 18 -35.99 5.47 -5.14
C LEU A 18 -36.39 6.32 -3.93
N SER A 19 -36.10 5.88 -2.70
CA SER A 19 -36.12 6.75 -1.50
C SER A 19 -35.58 6.06 -0.25
N ARG A 20 -34.25 5.89 -0.15
CA ARG A 20 -33.58 5.94 1.16
C ARG A 20 -32.08 6.17 1.03
N LEU A 21 -31.71 7.41 0.73
CA LEU A 21 -30.42 7.95 1.17
C LEU A 21 -30.48 8.08 2.70
N SER A 22 -30.18 7.00 3.42
CA SER A 22 -29.84 7.10 4.84
C SER A 22 -28.48 7.79 4.96
N SER A 23 -28.54 9.09 5.24
CA SER A 23 -27.39 9.95 5.55
C SER A 23 -26.51 9.33 6.65
N PRO A 24 -25.17 9.45 6.58
CA PRO A 24 -24.31 9.05 7.68
C PRO A 24 -24.58 9.96 8.88
N ARG A 25 -24.98 9.33 9.99
CA ARG A 25 -25.18 9.93 11.31
C ARG A 25 -23.97 10.80 11.69
N ARG A 26 -24.10 12.13 11.66
CA ARG A 26 -23.14 13.05 12.28
C ARG A 26 -23.01 12.67 13.75
N LYS A 27 -21.85 12.15 14.15
CA LYS A 27 -21.47 12.05 15.56
C LYS A 27 -21.06 13.45 16.00
N ASN A 28 -21.96 14.15 16.68
CA ASN A 28 -21.62 15.35 17.42
C ASN A 28 -20.75 14.90 18.61
N HIS A 29 -19.44 14.99 18.46
CA HIS A 29 -18.54 14.91 19.60
C HIS A 29 -18.61 16.26 20.30
N SER A 30 -19.30 16.30 21.43
CA SER A 30 -19.26 17.45 22.34
C SER A 30 -17.81 17.70 22.73
N PHE A 31 -17.26 18.83 22.27
CA PHE A 31 -15.99 19.36 22.75
C PHE A 31 -16.19 19.74 24.23
N ALA A 32 -15.71 18.90 25.13
CA ALA A 32 -15.50 19.30 26.52
C ALA A 32 -14.25 20.19 26.56
N PHE A 33 -14.46 21.50 26.73
CA PHE A 33 -13.41 22.45 27.08
C PHE A 33 -12.92 22.13 28.49
N PHE A 34 -11.75 21.50 28.63
CA PHE A 34 -11.07 21.38 29.90
C PHE A 34 -10.01 22.49 29.99
N SER A 35 -10.41 23.62 30.58
CA SER A 35 -9.49 24.67 30.99
C SER A 35 -8.75 24.19 32.24
N HIS A 36 -7.47 23.84 32.11
CA HIS A 36 -6.55 23.84 33.24
C HIS A 36 -5.31 24.63 32.88
N HIS A 37 -5.34 25.89 33.30
CA HIS A 37 -4.18 26.75 33.41
C HIS A 37 -3.35 26.21 34.59
N SER A 38 -2.19 25.61 34.33
CA SER A 38 -1.12 25.58 35.33
C SER A 38 0.23 25.58 34.62
N THR A 39 0.83 26.76 34.60
CA THR A 39 2.23 27.02 34.26
C THR A 39 3.17 26.22 35.16
N ARG A 40 3.97 25.34 34.58
CA ARG A 40 5.21 24.83 35.18
C ARG A 40 6.38 25.16 34.26
N PRO A 41 7.28 26.10 34.63
CA PRO A 41 8.41 26.51 33.81
C PRO A 41 9.68 25.74 34.22
N PHE A 42 10.60 25.60 33.26
CA PHE A 42 12.01 25.18 33.39
C PHE A 42 12.30 23.81 34.03
N ALA A 43 12.72 22.85 33.21
CA ALA A 43 14.13 22.40 33.20
C ALA A 43 14.30 21.18 32.29
N PHE A 44 15.18 21.34 31.30
CA PHE A 44 16.16 20.35 30.86
C PHE A 44 15.72 18.88 30.78
N LEU A 45 15.41 18.44 29.56
CA LEU A 45 16.09 17.30 28.94
C LEU A 45 15.92 17.43 27.42
N PHE A 46 16.54 18.48 26.89
CA PHE A 46 16.99 18.48 25.50
C PHE A 46 18.10 17.44 25.41
N VAL A 47 17.75 16.15 25.20
CA VAL A 47 18.73 15.16 24.76
C VAL A 47 19.08 15.51 23.31
N CYS A 48 19.97 16.48 23.20
CA CYS A 48 20.83 16.67 22.05
C CYS A 48 21.84 15.52 22.04
N CYS A 49 21.45 14.35 21.55
CA CYS A 49 22.42 13.47 20.91
C CYS A 49 22.44 13.83 19.41
N ARG A 50 23.00 15.01 19.12
CA ARG A 50 23.77 15.21 17.89
C ARG A 50 24.90 14.19 17.90
N GLY A 51 25.14 13.49 16.79
CA GLY A 51 26.38 12.72 16.64
C GLY A 51 26.27 11.38 15.94
N GLY A 52 25.15 11.05 15.29
CA GLY A 52 25.13 9.95 14.33
C GLY A 52 25.69 10.42 13.00
N ASN A 53 27.02 10.53 12.89
CA ASN A 53 27.75 10.61 11.63
C ASN A 53 27.35 9.43 10.72
N ARG A 54 26.18 9.52 10.06
CA ARG A 54 25.80 8.66 8.92
C ARG A 54 26.55 9.16 7.69
N TRP A 55 27.85 9.41 7.85
CA TRP A 55 28.79 9.41 6.76
C TRP A 55 28.93 7.95 6.37
N LEU A 56 27.94 7.52 5.60
CA LEU A 56 28.03 6.51 4.58
C LEU A 56 29.43 5.89 4.54
N LEU A 57 29.57 4.72 5.16
CA LEU A 57 30.70 3.84 4.91
C LEU A 57 30.63 3.46 3.43
N TRP A 58 31.18 4.31 2.56
CA TRP A 58 31.46 3.98 1.17
C TRP A 58 32.65 3.04 1.21
N THR A 59 32.42 1.80 1.68
CA THR A 59 33.28 0.70 1.30
C THR A 59 33.26 0.71 -0.22
N MET A 60 34.36 1.15 -0.84
CA MET A 60 34.43 1.25 -2.29
C MET A 60 34.02 -0.10 -2.86
N SER A 61 32.85 -0.14 -3.51
CA SER A 61 32.46 -1.33 -4.26
C SER A 61 33.57 -1.61 -5.25
N SER A 62 33.87 -2.89 -5.52
CA SER A 62 34.97 -3.26 -6.41
C SER A 62 34.99 -2.41 -7.70
N HIS A 63 36.17 -2.12 -8.23
CA HIS A 63 36.30 -1.43 -9.52
C HIS A 63 35.68 -2.32 -10.62
N LYS A 64 34.56 -1.87 -11.20
CA LYS A 64 33.82 -2.56 -12.28
C LYS A 64 33.84 -1.71 -13.53
N THR A 65 33.89 -2.36 -14.69
CA THR A 65 33.80 -1.70 -15.99
C THR A 65 32.41 -1.05 -16.19
N PHE A 66 32.34 -0.04 -17.06
CA PHE A 66 31.09 0.67 -17.35
C PHE A 66 29.99 -0.24 -17.90
N LYS A 67 30.35 -1.20 -18.76
CA LYS A 67 29.42 -2.21 -19.31
C LYS A 67 28.75 -3.02 -18.19
N ILE A 68 29.54 -3.51 -17.23
CA ILE A 68 29.02 -4.28 -16.08
C ILE A 68 28.14 -3.40 -15.20
N LYS A 69 28.55 -2.15 -14.91
CA LYS A 69 27.74 -1.20 -14.13
C LYS A 69 26.37 -0.95 -14.78
N ARG A 70 26.33 -0.75 -16.11
CA ARG A 70 25.07 -0.61 -16.87
C ARG A 70 24.20 -1.86 -16.78
N PHE A 71 24.80 -3.05 -16.89
CA PHE A 71 24.06 -4.31 -16.76
C PHE A 71 23.46 -4.46 -15.36
N LEU A 72 24.24 -4.24 -14.31
CA LEU A 72 23.80 -4.32 -12.92
C LEU A 72 22.65 -3.33 -12.66
N ALA A 73 22.79 -2.09 -13.12
CA ALA A 73 21.74 -1.08 -13.00
C ALA A 73 20.45 -1.50 -13.72
N LYS A 74 20.54 -2.09 -14.93
CA LYS A 74 19.38 -2.61 -15.67
C LYS A 74 18.70 -3.74 -14.91
N LYS A 75 19.47 -4.70 -14.38
CA LYS A 75 18.95 -5.82 -13.59
C LYS A 75 18.28 -5.36 -12.29
N GLN A 76 18.82 -4.33 -11.64
CA GLN A 76 18.20 -3.72 -10.46
C GLN A 76 16.86 -3.07 -10.83
N LYS A 77 16.82 -2.28 -11.91
CA LYS A 77 15.58 -1.62 -12.39
C LYS A 77 14.49 -2.63 -12.79
N GLN A 78 14.87 -3.77 -13.37
CA GLN A 78 13.93 -4.82 -13.77
C GLN A 78 13.32 -5.57 -12.57
N ASN A 79 14.00 -5.61 -11.43
CA ASN A 79 13.58 -6.38 -10.26
C ASN A 79 12.52 -5.66 -9.39
N ARG A 80 11.48 -5.13 -10.03
CA ARG A 80 10.38 -4.39 -9.40
C ARG A 80 9.07 -5.19 -9.44
N PRO A 81 8.14 -4.99 -8.47
CA PRO A 81 6.82 -5.58 -8.51
C PRO A 81 5.97 -4.96 -9.63
N ILE A 82 4.89 -5.62 -10.01
CA ILE A 82 3.98 -5.13 -11.04
C ILE A 82 3.15 -3.96 -10.48
N PRO A 83 3.00 -2.85 -11.22
CA PRO A 83 2.15 -1.73 -10.81
C PRO A 83 0.68 -2.14 -10.65
N GLN A 84 -0.01 -1.53 -9.69
CA GLN A 84 -1.39 -1.90 -9.35
C GLN A 84 -2.38 -1.69 -10.51
N TRP A 85 -2.27 -0.59 -11.25
CA TRP A 85 -3.16 -0.32 -12.38
C TRP A 85 -3.09 -1.40 -13.48
N ILE A 86 -1.96 -2.09 -13.65
CA ILE A 86 -1.86 -3.22 -14.59
C ILE A 86 -2.69 -4.42 -14.12
N ARG A 87 -2.79 -4.63 -12.81
CA ARG A 87 -3.64 -5.69 -12.22
C ARG A 87 -5.11 -5.38 -12.38
N MET A 88 -5.48 -4.10 -12.44
CA MET A 88 -6.86 -3.65 -12.62
C MET A 88 -7.32 -3.66 -14.08
N LYS A 89 -6.42 -3.84 -15.06
CA LYS A 89 -6.79 -3.95 -16.47
C LYS A 89 -7.58 -5.23 -16.73
N THR A 90 -8.78 -5.10 -17.29
CA THR A 90 -9.64 -6.21 -17.70
C THR A 90 -8.96 -7.10 -18.74
N GLY A 91 -9.18 -8.42 -18.68
CA GLY A 91 -8.60 -9.39 -19.61
C GLY A 91 -7.11 -9.70 -19.40
N ASN A 92 -6.46 -9.13 -18.39
CA ASN A 92 -5.05 -9.39 -18.10
C ASN A 92 -4.86 -10.63 -17.19
N LYS A 93 -4.09 -11.62 -17.66
CA LYS A 93 -3.73 -12.83 -16.91
C LYS A 93 -2.53 -12.62 -15.96
N ILE A 94 -1.76 -11.55 -16.13
CA ILE A 94 -0.51 -11.32 -15.40
C ILE A 94 -0.81 -10.81 -13.98
N ARG A 95 -0.47 -11.60 -12.95
CA ARG A 95 -0.69 -11.25 -11.53
C ARG A 95 0.59 -10.84 -10.78
N TYR A 96 1.71 -11.46 -11.09
CA TYR A 96 3.01 -11.20 -10.48
C TYR A 96 4.12 -11.24 -11.55
N ASN A 97 5.28 -10.69 -11.23
CA ASN A 97 6.44 -10.71 -12.14
C ASN A 97 7.18 -12.04 -11.99
N SER A 98 6.96 -12.97 -12.92
CA SER A 98 7.63 -14.28 -12.94
C SER A 98 9.15 -14.19 -13.07
N LYS A 99 9.67 -13.10 -13.65
CA LYS A 99 11.11 -12.85 -13.84
C LYS A 99 11.74 -12.12 -12.65
N ARG A 100 11.02 -11.90 -11.54
CA ARG A 100 11.56 -11.27 -10.33
C ARG A 100 12.61 -12.18 -9.71
N ARG A 101 13.72 -11.59 -9.25
CA ARG A 101 14.91 -12.32 -8.77
C ARG A 101 15.23 -11.96 -7.32
N HIS A 102 15.62 -12.93 -6.50
CA HIS A 102 16.23 -12.65 -5.19
C HIS A 102 17.73 -12.93 -5.23
N TRP A 103 18.54 -12.03 -4.68
CA TRP A 103 20.00 -12.07 -4.81
C TRP A 103 20.67 -13.25 -4.09
N ARG A 104 20.04 -13.78 -3.04
CA ARG A 104 20.53 -14.99 -2.37
C ARG A 104 20.23 -16.26 -3.14
N ARG A 105 19.07 -16.36 -3.81
CA ARG A 105 18.61 -17.59 -4.47
C ARG A 105 19.21 -17.80 -5.86
N THR A 106 19.24 -16.78 -6.70
CA THR A 106 19.68 -16.91 -8.10
C THR A 106 20.69 -15.82 -8.45
N LYS A 107 21.82 -16.19 -9.04
CA LYS A 107 22.94 -15.28 -9.38
C LYS A 107 22.79 -14.70 -10.79
N LEU A 108 23.55 -13.65 -11.09
CA LEU A 108 23.46 -12.92 -12.36
C LEU A 108 24.35 -13.49 -13.48
N GLY A 109 25.33 -14.35 -13.15
CA GLY A 109 26.25 -14.95 -14.10
C GLY A 109 26.99 -13.90 -14.92
N LEU A 110 27.76 -13.04 -14.24
CA LEU A 110 28.56 -11.96 -14.83
C LEU A 110 30.04 -12.23 -14.62
#